data_AF-A0A8J5HV77-F1
#
_entry.id   AF-A0A8J5HV77-F1
#
_cell.length_a   1.000
_cell.length_b   1.000
_cell.length_c   1.000
_cell.angle_alpha   90.00
_cell.angle_beta   90.00
_cell.angle_gamma   90.00
#
_symmetry.space_group_name_H-M   'P 1'
#
loop_
_entity.id
_entity.type
_entity.pdbx_description
1 polymer ?
#
loop_
_entity_poly.entity_id
_entity_poly.type
_entity_poly.pdbx_seq_one_letter_code
_entity_poly.pdbx_strand_id
1 'polypeptide(L)'
;MRKECKMTGGGEPSSTSIPAAPTAPHSGPRGLSRRPSSRNPAMPAGFSMEVFDNEVVPSSLSSIYPVLRAAAEIEAERPRVAYLCRFYAFEKAHRLDPNSIGRGVRQYKTSLLQRLERDNSPSLAKRVKKSDTREIESFYQQYYENYVRALDKGEQADRAQLAKAYQTAGVLFEVLCAVNKTEKVEEVAPEIIAAAKDVQEKTEIYVPYNILPLDAAGASQSIMQLEEIKAAVTALRNTRGLNWPASFEQQRHKTRDLDLLDWLRVVFGFQRDSVRNQREHLILLLANVHIRLTPKPEPINKASTCF
;
A
#
# COMPACT_ATOMS: atom_id res chain seq x y z
N MET A 1 6.13 24.94 -51.45
CA MET A 1 5.94 26.06 -52.39
C MET A 1 5.14 27.15 -51.68
N ARG A 2 5.65 28.40 -51.73
CA ARG A 2 5.16 29.64 -51.05
C ARG A 2 5.56 29.75 -49.57
N LYS A 3 6.09 30.86 -49.05
CA LYS A 3 6.61 32.14 -49.59
C LYS A 3 7.40 32.79 -48.44
N GLU A 4 8.50 33.47 -48.77
CA GLU A 4 9.22 34.40 -47.87
C GLU A 4 8.34 35.59 -47.46
N CYS A 5 8.66 36.21 -46.32
CA CYS A 5 8.59 37.66 -46.19
C CYS A 5 9.63 38.17 -45.18
N LYS A 6 10.46 39.08 -45.69
CA LYS A 6 11.55 39.82 -45.07
C LYS A 6 10.99 41.16 -44.56
N MET A 7 11.40 41.62 -43.37
CA MET A 7 11.31 43.04 -42.99
C MET A 7 12.58 43.47 -42.26
N THR A 8 13.09 44.60 -42.71
CA THR A 8 14.34 45.28 -42.37
C THR A 8 14.10 46.46 -41.43
N GLY A 9 15.06 46.72 -40.54
CA GLY A 9 15.64 48.06 -40.36
C GLY A 9 15.26 48.90 -39.14
N GLY A 10 16.26 49.15 -38.28
CA GLY A 10 16.70 50.52 -37.96
C GLY A 10 16.47 51.05 -36.54
N GLY A 11 17.57 51.36 -35.82
CA GLY A 11 17.58 52.40 -34.77
C GLY A 11 18.42 52.11 -33.52
N GLU A 12 19.73 52.42 -33.55
CA GLU A 12 20.57 52.69 -32.37
C GLU A 12 20.35 54.15 -31.87
N PRO A 13 20.74 54.50 -30.63
CA PRO A 13 22.07 55.08 -30.41
C PRO A 13 22.81 54.60 -29.14
N SER A 14 24.14 54.76 -29.21
CA SER A 14 25.18 54.44 -28.23
C SER A 14 25.47 55.57 -27.23
N SER A 15 25.97 55.25 -26.02
CA SER A 15 27.09 55.90 -25.27
C SER A 15 27.23 55.30 -23.84
N THR A 16 28.20 54.43 -23.53
CA THR A 16 29.61 54.63 -23.05
C THR A 16 29.70 55.26 -21.63
N SER A 17 30.17 54.62 -20.54
CA SER A 17 31.56 54.30 -20.10
C SER A 17 31.49 53.72 -18.64
N ILE A 18 32.04 52.56 -18.19
CA ILE A 18 33.44 52.06 -17.92
C ILE A 18 34.21 52.91 -16.88
N PRO A 19 35.04 52.42 -15.88
CA PRO A 19 36.00 51.26 -15.85
C PRO A 19 36.07 50.45 -14.49
N ALA A 20 36.94 49.47 -14.17
CA ALA A 20 38.01 48.65 -14.81
C ALA A 20 38.41 47.48 -13.85
N ALA A 21 39.09 46.45 -14.39
CA ALA A 21 39.69 45.26 -13.72
C ALA A 21 41.03 45.57 -12.98
N PRO A 22 41.76 44.61 -12.33
CA PRO A 22 42.61 43.65 -13.08
C PRO A 22 42.91 42.27 -12.38
N THR A 23 43.65 41.41 -13.09
CA THR A 23 44.08 40.04 -12.71
C THR A 23 45.59 39.88 -12.44
N ALA A 24 45.92 39.03 -11.42
CA ALA A 24 47.11 38.16 -11.17
C ALA A 24 48.51 38.79 -10.88
N PRO A 25 49.60 38.06 -10.47
CA PRO A 25 49.85 36.64 -10.02
C PRO A 25 50.80 36.45 -8.78
N HIS A 26 51.11 35.20 -8.33
CA HIS A 26 52.45 34.62 -7.94
C HIS A 26 52.49 33.39 -6.96
N SER A 27 52.96 32.23 -7.47
CA SER A 27 53.93 31.18 -6.98
C SER A 27 53.95 30.48 -5.57
N GLY A 28 53.54 29.18 -5.53
CA GLY A 28 54.17 27.90 -5.02
C GLY A 28 54.63 27.65 -3.54
N PRO A 29 55.00 26.41 -3.08
CA PRO A 29 54.84 25.03 -3.62
C PRO A 29 54.52 23.87 -2.57
N ARG A 30 54.45 22.61 -3.08
CA ARG A 30 54.53 21.25 -2.42
C ARG A 30 53.24 20.66 -1.77
N GLY A 31 52.87 19.39 -1.91
CA GLY A 31 53.61 18.20 -2.37
C GLY A 31 52.71 17.01 -2.78
N LEU A 32 53.37 16.07 -3.46
CA LEU A 32 52.85 14.86 -4.11
C LEU A 32 52.56 13.74 -3.10
N SER A 33 51.49 12.97 -3.30
CA SER A 33 51.60 11.51 -3.22
C SER A 33 50.47 10.80 -3.96
N ARG A 34 50.85 9.82 -4.77
CA ARG A 34 49.98 9.00 -5.62
C ARG A 34 50.28 7.53 -5.28
N ARG A 35 49.21 6.72 -5.16
CA ARG A 35 49.09 5.24 -5.19
C ARG A 35 49.43 4.43 -3.90
N PRO A 36 48.90 3.18 -3.70
CA PRO A 36 48.47 2.20 -4.72
C PRO A 36 47.14 1.42 -4.50
N SER A 37 46.74 0.67 -5.53
CA SER A 37 45.77 -0.44 -5.47
C SER A 37 46.36 -1.68 -4.77
N SER A 38 45.53 -2.43 -4.05
CA SER A 38 45.74 -3.87 -3.76
C SER A 38 44.40 -4.58 -3.49
N ARG A 39 44.26 -5.78 -4.05
CA ARG A 39 43.14 -6.72 -3.93
C ARG A 39 43.20 -7.48 -2.59
N ASN A 40 42.08 -7.64 -1.88
CA ASN A 40 41.41 -8.94 -1.60
C ASN A 40 40.39 -8.85 -0.44
N PRO A 41 39.34 -9.69 -0.47
CA PRO A 41 38.25 -9.69 0.50
C PRO A 41 38.60 -10.56 1.71
N ALA A 42 38.51 -10.00 2.91
CA ALA A 42 38.38 -10.77 4.14
C ALA A 42 36.94 -10.63 4.62
N MET A 43 36.17 -11.70 4.53
CA MET A 43 34.88 -11.79 5.21
C MET A 43 35.14 -11.71 6.71
N PRO A 44 34.58 -10.75 7.46
CA PRO A 44 34.57 -10.85 8.90
C PRO A 44 33.66 -12.03 9.25
N ALA A 45 34.26 -13.11 9.74
CA ALA A 45 33.56 -14.16 10.45
C ALA A 45 32.93 -13.53 11.69
N GLY A 46 31.64 -13.17 11.58
CA GLY A 46 30.92 -12.43 12.61
C GLY A 46 29.94 -11.41 12.03
N PHE A 47 29.18 -11.78 10.99
CA PHE A 47 27.99 -11.02 10.61
C PHE A 47 26.95 -11.21 11.72
N SER A 48 26.94 -10.26 12.65
CA SER A 48 26.04 -10.24 13.81
C SER A 48 24.58 -10.29 13.39
N MET A 49 23.79 -11.00 14.20
CA MET A 49 22.37 -11.33 14.06
C MET A 49 21.46 -10.07 13.94
N GLU A 50 21.96 -8.89 14.31
CA GLU A 50 21.19 -7.63 14.36
C GLU A 50 21.15 -6.84 13.04
N VAL A 51 22.02 -7.14 12.06
CA VAL A 51 22.10 -6.34 10.82
C VAL A 51 20.94 -6.62 9.86
N PHE A 52 20.36 -7.83 9.92
CA PHE A 52 19.36 -8.29 8.95
C PHE A 52 17.92 -7.90 9.29
N ASP A 53 17.62 -7.57 10.56
CA ASP A 53 16.26 -7.16 10.95
C ASP A 53 15.93 -5.72 10.55
N ASN A 54 16.92 -4.95 10.07
CA ASN A 54 16.77 -3.55 9.66
C ASN A 54 16.87 -3.32 8.15
N GLU A 55 16.86 -4.37 7.33
CA GLU A 55 16.97 -4.20 5.88
C GLU A 55 15.67 -3.65 5.29
N VAL A 56 15.61 -2.33 5.20
CA VAL A 56 14.46 -1.60 4.65
C VAL A 56 14.25 -2.03 3.21
N VAL A 57 13.05 -2.55 2.92
CA VAL A 57 12.63 -2.92 1.56
C VAL A 57 12.80 -1.72 0.64
N PRO A 58 13.55 -1.83 -0.48
CA PRO A 58 13.69 -0.74 -1.44
C PRO A 58 12.33 -0.23 -1.92
N SER A 59 12.18 1.07 -2.15
CA SER A 59 10.90 1.69 -2.52
C SER A 59 10.30 1.12 -3.82
N SER A 60 11.16 0.74 -4.77
CA SER A 60 10.78 0.05 -6.01
C SER A 60 10.19 -1.34 -5.78
N LEU A 61 10.38 -1.92 -4.60
CA LEU A 61 9.90 -3.23 -4.17
C LEU A 61 8.85 -3.14 -3.05
N SER A 62 8.24 -1.97 -2.85
CA SER A 62 7.27 -1.73 -1.76
C SER A 62 6.10 -2.71 -1.72
N SER A 63 5.69 -3.27 -2.86
CA SER A 63 4.62 -4.28 -2.97
C SER A 63 4.96 -5.65 -2.35
N ILE A 64 6.22 -5.87 -1.92
CA ILE A 64 6.67 -7.08 -1.24
C ILE A 64 6.51 -6.96 0.28
N TYR A 65 6.45 -5.74 0.81
CA TYR A 65 6.38 -5.48 2.24
C TYR A 65 5.20 -6.20 2.94
N PRO A 66 3.98 -6.25 2.38
CA PRO A 66 2.89 -7.04 2.99
C PRO A 66 3.22 -8.53 3.15
N VAL A 67 3.97 -9.10 2.20
CA VAL A 67 4.38 -10.51 2.25
C VAL A 67 5.35 -10.77 3.40
N LEU A 68 6.34 -9.89 3.58
CA LEU A 68 7.31 -10.02 4.66
C LEU A 68 6.70 -9.78 6.03
N ARG A 69 5.75 -8.84 6.14
CA ARG A 69 4.98 -8.62 7.36
C ARG A 69 4.23 -9.88 7.76
N ALA A 70 3.46 -10.46 6.84
CA ALA A 70 2.75 -11.72 7.07
C ALA A 70 3.72 -12.84 7.48
N ALA A 71 4.88 -12.95 6.83
CA ALA A 71 5.89 -13.95 7.16
C ALA A 71 6.42 -13.81 8.60
N ALA A 72 6.69 -12.59 9.06
CA ALA A 72 7.15 -12.35 10.43
C ALA A 72 6.08 -12.69 11.48
N GLU A 73 4.82 -12.40 11.19
CA GLU A 73 3.71 -12.67 12.11
C GLU A 73 3.46 -14.16 12.31
N ILE A 74 3.52 -14.93 11.23
CA ILE A 74 3.25 -16.38 11.27
C ILE A 74 4.47 -17.20 11.70
N GLU A 75 5.67 -16.60 11.77
CA GLU A 75 6.93 -17.32 12.00
C GLU A 75 6.95 -18.11 13.30
N ALA A 76 6.38 -17.56 14.37
CA ALA A 76 6.34 -18.23 15.68
C ALA A 76 5.45 -19.48 15.65
N GLU A 77 4.32 -19.42 14.94
CA GLU A 77 3.32 -20.51 14.87
C GLU A 77 3.65 -21.55 13.79
N ARG A 78 4.07 -21.08 12.60
CA ARG A 78 4.33 -21.89 11.42
C ARG A 78 5.61 -21.46 10.70
N PRO A 79 6.79 -21.88 11.21
CA PRO A 79 8.09 -21.51 10.62
C PRO A 79 8.24 -21.90 9.15
N ARG A 80 7.70 -23.05 8.74
CA ARG A 80 7.76 -23.48 7.32
C ARG A 80 6.93 -22.58 6.42
N VAL A 81 5.74 -22.16 6.84
CA VAL A 81 4.92 -21.24 6.03
C VAL A 81 5.57 -19.86 5.96
N ALA A 82 6.13 -19.35 7.05
CA ALA A 82 6.91 -18.10 7.04
C ALA A 82 8.07 -18.15 6.03
N TYR A 83 8.80 -19.27 5.99
CA TYR A 83 9.84 -19.51 5.00
C TYR A 83 9.30 -19.44 3.57
N LEU A 84 8.16 -20.09 3.29
CA LEU A 84 7.53 -20.06 1.95
C LEU A 84 7.09 -18.63 1.56
N CYS A 85 6.56 -17.85 2.51
CA CYS A 85 6.24 -16.44 2.27
C CYS A 85 7.49 -15.62 1.91
N ARG A 86 8.61 -15.81 2.61
CA ARG A 86 9.88 -15.14 2.27
C ARG A 86 10.45 -15.58 0.92
N PHE A 87 10.31 -16.86 0.59
CA PHE A 87 10.72 -17.37 -0.72
C PHE A 87 9.89 -16.75 -1.84
N TYR A 88 8.57 -16.70 -1.68
CA TYR A 88 7.68 -15.99 -2.60
C TYR A 88 8.02 -14.49 -2.70
N ALA A 89 8.36 -13.84 -1.58
CA ALA A 89 8.81 -12.45 -1.57
C ALA A 89 10.07 -12.26 -2.41
N PHE A 90 11.04 -13.18 -2.34
CA PHE A 90 12.25 -13.16 -3.16
C PHE A 90 11.92 -13.33 -4.65
N GLU A 91 11.07 -14.28 -5.02
CA GLU A 91 10.63 -14.46 -6.41
C GLU A 91 9.85 -13.25 -6.93
N LYS A 92 9.00 -12.64 -6.09
CA LYS A 92 8.27 -11.40 -6.41
C LYS A 92 9.25 -10.24 -6.62
N ALA A 93 10.30 -10.13 -5.80
CA ALA A 93 11.38 -9.15 -6.02
C ALA A 93 12.10 -9.38 -7.34
N HIS A 94 12.39 -10.64 -7.67
CA HIS A 94 13.05 -11.00 -8.92
C HIS A 94 12.20 -10.59 -10.13
N ARG A 95 10.89 -10.87 -10.11
CA ARG A 95 9.95 -10.45 -11.16
C ARG A 95 9.84 -8.94 -11.33
N LEU A 96 9.85 -8.18 -10.23
CA LEU A 96 9.71 -6.72 -10.25
C LEU A 96 10.94 -5.99 -10.81
N ASP A 97 12.14 -6.53 -10.62
CA ASP A 97 13.39 -5.93 -11.12
C ASP A 97 14.42 -7.01 -11.49
N PRO A 98 14.24 -7.74 -12.60
CA PRO A 98 15.06 -8.92 -12.92
C PRO A 98 16.57 -8.61 -12.95
N ASN A 99 16.94 -7.42 -13.44
CA ASN A 99 18.33 -6.99 -13.60
C ASN A 99 18.89 -6.25 -12.37
N SER A 100 18.08 -6.06 -11.32
CA SER A 100 18.46 -5.37 -10.08
C SER A 100 19.00 -3.95 -10.31
N ILE A 101 18.33 -3.19 -11.18
CA ILE A 101 18.72 -1.82 -11.58
C ILE A 101 18.31 -0.81 -10.50
N GLY A 102 17.26 -1.10 -9.75
CA GLY A 102 16.75 -0.24 -8.68
C GLY A 102 17.78 -0.04 -7.56
N ARG A 103 17.78 1.17 -6.99
CA ARG A 103 18.66 1.52 -5.87
C ARG A 103 18.48 0.53 -4.72
N GLY A 104 19.56 -0.11 -4.28
CA GLY A 104 19.53 -1.06 -3.15
C GLY A 104 18.99 -2.44 -3.47
N VAL A 105 18.40 -2.67 -4.66
CA VAL A 105 17.70 -3.92 -5.00
C VAL A 105 18.64 -5.11 -5.02
N ARG A 106 19.84 -4.95 -5.58
CA ARG A 106 20.83 -6.03 -5.64
C ARG A 106 21.27 -6.46 -4.24
N GLN A 107 21.63 -5.50 -3.37
CA GLN A 107 22.02 -5.80 -1.99
C GLN A 107 20.89 -6.53 -1.26
N TYR A 108 19.67 -5.98 -1.35
CA TYR A 108 18.49 -6.54 -0.72
C TYR A 108 18.19 -7.98 -1.19
N LYS A 109 18.23 -8.25 -2.49
CA LYS A 109 18.01 -9.62 -3.02
C LYS A 109 19.07 -10.58 -2.54
N THR A 110 20.34 -10.17 -2.55
CA THR A 110 21.45 -11.01 -2.07
C THR A 110 21.28 -11.35 -0.60
N SER A 111 20.95 -10.37 0.24
CA SER A 111 20.72 -10.58 1.66
C SER A 111 19.50 -11.47 1.93
N LEU A 112 18.38 -11.21 1.25
CA LEU A 112 17.17 -12.04 1.36
C LEU A 112 17.44 -13.50 0.95
N LEU A 113 18.23 -13.73 -0.11
CA LEU A 113 18.63 -15.08 -0.52
C LEU A 113 19.48 -15.77 0.55
N GLN A 114 20.48 -15.08 1.12
CA GLN A 114 21.30 -15.63 2.21
C GLN A 114 20.46 -16.01 3.44
N ARG A 115 19.45 -15.21 3.76
CA ARG A 115 18.49 -15.53 4.82
C ARG A 115 17.68 -16.78 4.49
N LEU A 116 17.20 -16.91 3.26
CA LEU A 116 16.49 -18.11 2.81
C LEU A 116 17.36 -19.37 2.91
N GLU A 117 18.62 -19.30 2.47
CA GLU A 117 19.55 -20.43 2.57
C GLU A 117 19.73 -20.89 4.03
N ARG A 118 19.84 -19.94 4.97
CA ARG A 118 19.97 -20.22 6.40
C ARG A 118 18.70 -20.82 7.02
N ASP A 119 17.54 -20.27 6.66
CA ASP A 119 16.26 -20.60 7.28
C ASP A 119 15.61 -21.87 6.69
N ASN A 120 16.10 -22.37 5.54
CA ASN A 120 15.49 -23.50 4.84
C ASN A 120 15.51 -24.80 5.65
N SER A 121 16.68 -25.27 6.09
CA SER A 121 16.81 -26.50 6.88
C SER A 121 16.03 -26.47 8.21
N PRO A 122 16.17 -25.42 9.07
CA PRO A 122 15.44 -25.38 10.33
C PRO A 122 13.92 -25.24 10.15
N SER A 123 13.46 -24.54 9.12
CA SER A 123 12.02 -24.45 8.82
C SER A 123 11.47 -25.78 8.31
N LEU A 124 12.23 -26.49 7.47
CA LEU A 124 11.84 -27.80 6.93
C LEU A 124 11.73 -28.87 8.03
N ALA A 125 12.65 -28.85 9.00
CA ALA A 125 12.60 -29.77 10.15
C ALA A 125 11.34 -29.59 11.02
N LYS A 126 10.73 -28.40 10.99
CA LYS A 126 9.48 -28.08 11.72
C LYS A 126 8.21 -28.26 10.87
N ARG A 127 8.34 -28.74 9.62
CA ARG A 127 7.18 -28.97 8.73
C ARG A 127 6.31 -30.09 9.27
N VAL A 128 5.00 -29.88 9.26
CA VAL A 128 4.01 -30.85 9.80
C VAL A 128 3.45 -31.75 8.70
N LYS A 129 3.33 -31.25 7.47
CA LYS A 129 2.77 -31.94 6.32
C LYS A 129 3.86 -32.52 5.41
N LYS A 130 3.42 -33.36 4.48
CA LYS A 130 4.30 -34.12 3.57
C LYS A 130 4.95 -33.25 2.49
N SER A 131 4.28 -32.20 2.05
CA SER A 131 4.79 -31.24 1.05
C SER A 131 4.54 -29.81 1.49
N ASP A 132 5.19 -28.86 0.83
CA ASP A 132 5.03 -27.45 1.15
C ASP A 132 3.65 -26.95 0.72
N THR A 133 3.11 -27.45 -0.41
CA THR A 133 1.71 -27.17 -0.80
C THR A 133 0.73 -27.60 0.29
N ARG A 134 0.85 -28.83 0.81
CA ARG A 134 -0.06 -29.30 1.86
C ARG A 134 0.11 -28.54 3.18
N GLU A 135 1.33 -28.10 3.49
CA GLU A 135 1.62 -27.29 4.69
C GLU A 135 0.85 -25.96 4.63
N ILE A 136 1.00 -25.22 3.52
CA ILE A 136 0.36 -23.91 3.38
C ILE A 136 -1.15 -24.01 3.15
N GLU A 137 -1.65 -25.03 2.44
CA GLU A 137 -3.11 -25.29 2.34
C GLU A 137 -3.73 -25.50 3.71
N SER A 138 -3.14 -26.40 4.52
CA SER A 138 -3.66 -26.72 5.84
C SER A 138 -3.60 -25.52 6.78
N PHE A 139 -2.55 -24.70 6.68
CA PHE A 139 -2.46 -23.49 7.50
C PHE A 139 -3.43 -22.41 7.03
N TYR A 140 -3.61 -22.23 5.73
CA TYR A 140 -4.57 -21.25 5.19
C TYR A 140 -5.99 -21.52 5.72
N GLN A 141 -6.44 -22.77 5.67
CA GLN A 141 -7.74 -23.16 6.20
C GLN A 141 -7.86 -22.87 7.70
N GLN A 142 -6.84 -23.25 8.49
CA GLN A 142 -6.81 -22.98 9.93
C GLN A 142 -6.83 -21.48 10.23
N TYR A 143 -6.05 -20.70 9.48
CA TYR A 143 -5.96 -19.25 9.65
C TYR A 143 -7.30 -18.58 9.33
N TYR A 144 -7.93 -18.98 8.23
CA TYR A 144 -9.21 -18.43 7.81
C TYR A 144 -10.33 -18.71 8.83
N GLU A 145 -10.43 -19.93 9.35
CA GLU A 145 -11.43 -20.25 10.38
C GLU A 145 -11.16 -19.50 11.70
N ASN A 146 -9.92 -19.51 12.18
CA ASN A 146 -9.58 -19.01 13.51
C ASN A 146 -9.44 -17.50 13.60
N TYR A 147 -9.05 -16.83 12.51
CA TYR A 147 -8.78 -15.39 12.53
C TYR A 147 -9.72 -14.60 11.63
N VAL A 148 -10.15 -15.13 10.48
CA VAL A 148 -11.07 -14.38 9.61
C VAL A 148 -12.52 -14.59 10.06
N ARG A 149 -12.99 -15.85 10.08
CA ARG A 149 -14.37 -16.17 10.45
C ARG A 149 -14.69 -15.93 11.93
N ALA A 150 -13.76 -16.23 12.82
CA ALA A 150 -13.97 -16.00 14.25
C ALA A 150 -14.08 -14.51 14.59
N LEU A 151 -13.23 -13.67 13.98
CA LEU A 151 -13.27 -12.23 14.19
C LEU A 151 -14.46 -11.56 13.48
N ASP A 152 -14.84 -11.98 12.26
CA ASP A 152 -16.00 -11.40 11.55
C ASP A 152 -17.35 -11.67 12.26
N LYS A 153 -17.42 -12.71 13.11
CA LYS A 153 -18.59 -13.01 13.95
C LYS A 153 -18.63 -12.25 15.28
N GLY A 154 -17.55 -11.59 15.68
CA GLY A 154 -17.48 -10.85 16.93
C GLY A 154 -18.16 -9.50 16.80
N GLU A 155 -19.21 -9.24 17.60
CA GLU A 155 -19.89 -7.93 17.65
C GLU A 155 -18.95 -6.76 17.99
N GLN A 156 -17.79 -7.07 18.58
CA GLN A 156 -16.78 -6.12 19.07
C GLN A 156 -15.37 -6.38 18.50
N ALA A 157 -15.25 -7.07 17.36
CA ALA A 157 -13.93 -7.36 16.82
C ALA A 157 -13.16 -6.06 16.53
N ASP A 158 -11.91 -5.99 17.01
CA ASP A 158 -11.01 -4.89 16.70
C ASP A 158 -10.82 -4.85 15.19
N ARG A 159 -11.44 -3.85 14.55
CA ARG A 159 -11.44 -3.67 13.09
C ARG A 159 -10.01 -3.64 12.54
N ALA A 160 -9.05 -3.14 13.31
CA ALA A 160 -7.64 -3.16 12.91
C ALA A 160 -7.09 -4.60 12.85
N GLN A 161 -7.46 -5.45 13.81
CA GLN A 161 -7.10 -6.87 13.80
C GLN A 161 -7.79 -7.62 12.66
N LEU A 162 -9.06 -7.33 12.39
CA LEU A 162 -9.79 -7.95 11.28
C LEU A 162 -9.20 -7.53 9.92
N ALA A 163 -8.90 -6.25 9.72
CA ALA A 163 -8.21 -5.74 8.53
C ALA A 163 -6.86 -6.45 8.34
N LYS A 164 -6.08 -6.58 9.42
CA LYS A 164 -4.81 -7.31 9.42
C LYS A 164 -4.97 -8.79 9.07
N ALA A 165 -6.00 -9.45 9.61
CA ALA A 165 -6.30 -10.85 9.31
C ALA A 165 -6.63 -11.05 7.83
N TYR A 166 -7.48 -10.19 7.25
CA TYR A 166 -7.79 -10.24 5.82
C TYR A 166 -6.56 -10.00 4.94
N GLN A 167 -5.70 -9.03 5.29
CA GLN A 167 -4.44 -8.80 4.57
C GLN A 167 -3.52 -10.02 4.59
N THR A 168 -3.36 -10.63 5.77
CA THR A 168 -2.52 -11.81 5.94
C THR A 168 -3.09 -13.00 5.17
N ALA A 169 -4.40 -13.23 5.25
CA ALA A 169 -5.08 -14.27 4.48
C ALA A 169 -4.90 -14.09 2.96
N GLY A 170 -5.02 -12.85 2.46
CA GLY A 170 -4.78 -12.55 1.04
C GLY A 170 -3.36 -12.89 0.60
N VAL A 171 -2.36 -12.55 1.42
CA VAL A 171 -0.95 -12.93 1.18
C VAL A 171 -0.79 -14.45 1.20
N LEU A 172 -1.35 -15.15 2.19
CA LEU A 172 -1.24 -16.61 2.30
C LEU A 172 -1.83 -17.30 1.06
N PHE A 173 -2.95 -16.79 0.53
CA PHE A 173 -3.53 -17.31 -0.70
C PHE A 173 -2.65 -17.04 -1.94
N GLU A 174 -2.06 -15.85 -2.07
CA GLU A 174 -1.08 -15.57 -3.13
C GLU A 174 0.09 -16.57 -3.10
N VAL A 175 0.65 -16.81 -1.90
CA VAL A 175 1.78 -17.73 -1.71
C VAL A 175 1.36 -19.16 -2.01
N LEU A 176 0.18 -19.59 -1.54
CA LEU A 176 -0.38 -20.91 -1.86
C LEU A 176 -0.45 -21.12 -3.37
N CYS A 177 -0.99 -20.15 -4.11
CA CYS A 177 -1.08 -20.24 -5.57
C CYS A 177 0.30 -20.32 -6.25
N ALA A 178 1.31 -19.64 -5.71
CA ALA A 178 2.67 -19.70 -6.23
C ALA A 178 3.33 -21.06 -5.98
N VAL A 179 3.24 -21.59 -4.76
CA VAL A 179 3.78 -22.90 -4.38
C VAL A 179 3.11 -24.01 -5.19
N ASN A 180 1.78 -23.93 -5.36
CA ASN A 180 0.99 -24.90 -6.12
C ASN A 180 1.46 -24.99 -7.60
N LYS A 181 1.77 -23.83 -8.22
CA LYS A 181 2.32 -23.77 -9.58
C LYS A 181 3.71 -24.41 -9.66
N THR A 182 4.56 -24.20 -8.66
CA THR A 182 5.92 -24.76 -8.61
C THR A 182 5.90 -26.29 -8.42
N GLU A 183 5.02 -26.81 -7.56
CA GLU A 183 4.85 -28.26 -7.33
C GLU A 183 3.96 -28.95 -8.38
N LYS A 184 3.43 -28.21 -9.38
CA LYS A 184 2.57 -28.72 -10.48
C LYS A 184 1.32 -29.45 -9.99
N VAL A 185 0.73 -28.96 -8.91
CA VAL A 185 -0.53 -29.49 -8.38
C VAL A 185 -1.69 -28.77 -9.09
N GLU A 186 -2.57 -29.52 -9.75
CA GLU A 186 -3.52 -28.96 -10.73
C GLU A 186 -4.70 -28.20 -10.11
N GLU A 187 -5.23 -28.63 -8.96
CA GLU A 187 -6.44 -28.00 -8.39
C GLU A 187 -6.32 -27.69 -6.90
N VAL A 188 -6.60 -26.42 -6.58
CA VAL A 188 -6.85 -25.95 -5.22
C VAL A 188 -8.28 -26.33 -4.84
N ALA A 189 -8.47 -26.83 -3.61
CA ALA A 189 -9.80 -27.24 -3.15
C ALA A 189 -10.85 -26.11 -3.30
N PRO A 190 -12.10 -26.41 -3.71
CA PRO A 190 -13.13 -25.41 -3.96
C PRO A 190 -13.46 -24.56 -2.72
N GLU A 191 -13.33 -25.13 -1.52
CA GLU A 191 -13.51 -24.44 -0.25
C GLU A 191 -12.48 -23.31 -0.05
N ILE A 192 -11.23 -23.55 -0.45
CA ILE A 192 -10.14 -22.57 -0.36
C ILE A 192 -10.40 -21.43 -1.35
N ILE A 193 -10.88 -21.76 -2.55
CA ILE A 193 -11.24 -20.76 -3.57
C ILE A 193 -12.39 -19.88 -3.07
N ALA A 194 -13.42 -20.48 -2.46
CA ALA A 194 -14.53 -19.74 -1.88
C ALA A 194 -14.07 -18.82 -0.74
N ALA A 195 -13.21 -19.31 0.15
CA ALA A 195 -12.61 -18.50 1.22
C ALA A 195 -11.75 -17.35 0.67
N ALA A 196 -10.95 -17.60 -0.37
CA ALA A 196 -10.14 -16.57 -1.01
C ALA A 196 -10.97 -15.47 -1.65
N LYS A 197 -12.12 -15.84 -2.26
CA LYS A 197 -13.07 -14.87 -2.80
C LYS A 197 -13.67 -13.99 -1.71
N ASP A 198 -14.08 -14.58 -0.58
CA ASP A 198 -14.55 -13.81 0.58
C ASP A 198 -13.47 -12.84 1.09
N VAL A 199 -12.24 -13.33 1.26
CA VAL A 199 -11.09 -12.49 1.66
C VAL A 199 -10.90 -11.33 0.70
N GLN A 200 -10.96 -11.58 -0.61
CA GLN A 200 -10.79 -10.56 -1.63
C GLN A 200 -11.87 -9.47 -1.53
N GLU A 201 -13.15 -9.87 -1.42
CA GLU A 201 -14.27 -8.93 -1.31
C GLU A 201 -14.19 -8.09 -0.02
N LYS A 202 -13.80 -8.69 1.09
CA LYS A 202 -13.73 -8.04 2.41
C LYS A 202 -12.48 -7.20 2.63
N THR A 203 -11.36 -7.53 1.98
CA THR A 203 -10.13 -6.71 2.04
C THR A 203 -10.35 -5.31 1.46
N GLU A 204 -11.26 -5.16 0.49
CA GLU A 204 -11.61 -3.84 -0.05
C GLU A 204 -12.41 -2.96 0.95
N ILE A 205 -13.07 -3.60 1.90
CA ILE A 205 -13.92 -2.98 2.94
C ILE A 205 -13.07 -2.60 4.15
N TYR A 206 -12.20 -3.50 4.61
CA TYR A 206 -11.37 -3.32 5.81
C TYR A 206 -10.00 -2.70 5.48
N VAL A 207 -10.01 -1.50 4.90
CA VAL A 207 -8.78 -0.77 4.56
C VAL A 207 -8.18 -0.15 5.84
N PRO A 208 -6.88 -0.32 6.11
CA PRO A 208 -6.25 0.29 7.28
C PRO A 208 -6.14 1.82 7.14
N TYR A 209 -6.00 2.50 8.28
CA TYR A 209 -5.71 3.93 8.42
C TYR A 209 -6.86 4.92 8.15
N ASN A 210 -8.07 4.42 7.99
CA ASN A 210 -9.28 5.23 7.97
C ASN A 210 -9.78 5.45 9.41
N ILE A 211 -9.93 6.71 9.82
CA ILE A 211 -10.48 7.10 11.13
C ILE A 211 -11.98 6.82 11.15
N LEU A 212 -12.65 7.08 10.02
CA LEU A 212 -14.09 6.87 9.89
C LEU A 212 -14.37 5.59 9.10
N PRO A 213 -15.00 4.58 9.71
CA PRO A 213 -15.35 3.34 9.05
C PRO A 213 -16.66 3.54 8.25
N LEU A 214 -16.56 4.17 7.09
CA LEU A 214 -17.72 4.60 6.29
C LEU A 214 -18.45 3.46 5.55
N ASP A 215 -17.94 2.24 5.61
CA ASP A 215 -18.56 1.03 5.08
C ASP A 215 -19.64 0.46 6.02
N ALA A 216 -20.43 -0.46 5.49
CA ALA A 216 -21.55 -1.08 6.21
C ALA A 216 -21.12 -1.78 7.52
N ALA A 217 -19.94 -2.41 7.57
CA ALA A 217 -19.43 -3.06 8.78
C ALA A 217 -18.95 -2.05 9.84
N GLY A 218 -18.70 -0.80 9.43
CA GLY A 218 -18.30 0.31 10.29
C GLY A 218 -19.45 1.07 10.95
N ALA A 219 -20.68 0.91 10.45
CA ALA A 219 -21.82 1.74 10.83
C ALA A 219 -22.16 1.66 12.32
N SER A 220 -21.85 0.57 13.01
CA SER A 220 -22.07 0.37 14.44
C SER A 220 -21.00 0.99 15.34
N GLN A 221 -19.88 1.46 14.79
CA GLN A 221 -18.80 2.02 15.60
C GLN A 221 -19.21 3.31 16.31
N SER A 222 -18.68 3.50 17.52
CA SER A 222 -19.05 4.62 18.40
C SER A 222 -18.88 6.00 17.73
N ILE A 223 -17.81 6.18 16.95
CA ILE A 223 -17.57 7.43 16.21
C ILE A 223 -18.64 7.71 15.14
N MET A 224 -19.21 6.65 14.56
CA MET A 224 -20.31 6.74 13.59
C MET A 224 -21.66 7.01 14.26
N GLN A 225 -21.76 6.86 15.60
CA GLN A 225 -22.98 7.18 16.35
C GLN A 225 -23.14 8.67 16.64
N LEU A 226 -22.08 9.47 16.48
CA LEU A 226 -22.14 10.92 16.67
C LEU A 226 -23.03 11.57 15.60
N GLU A 227 -24.02 12.35 16.04
CA GLU A 227 -25.00 12.97 15.13
C GLU A 227 -24.34 13.96 14.18
N GLU A 228 -23.27 14.64 14.60
CA GLU A 228 -22.52 15.57 13.75
C GLU A 228 -21.79 14.85 12.62
N ILE A 229 -21.27 13.64 12.89
CA ILE A 229 -20.66 12.77 11.88
C ILE A 229 -21.74 12.26 10.92
N LYS A 230 -22.88 11.76 11.43
CA LYS A 230 -24.01 11.31 10.60
C LYS A 230 -24.55 12.41 9.70
N ALA A 231 -24.67 13.64 10.22
CA ALA A 231 -25.11 14.80 9.47
C ALA A 231 -24.12 15.14 8.35
N ALA A 232 -22.81 15.17 8.63
CA ALA A 232 -21.79 15.43 7.63
C ALA A 232 -21.75 14.36 6.53
N VAL A 233 -21.83 13.07 6.89
CA VAL A 233 -21.92 11.96 5.92
C VAL A 233 -23.18 12.10 5.05
N THR A 234 -24.33 12.35 5.66
CA THR A 234 -25.60 12.54 4.95
C THR A 234 -25.55 13.74 4.00
N ALA A 235 -24.91 14.85 4.41
CA ALA A 235 -24.73 16.02 3.58
C ALA A 235 -23.90 15.72 2.32
N LEU A 236 -22.81 14.96 2.44
CA LEU A 236 -22.01 14.55 1.29
C LEU A 236 -22.74 13.57 0.36
N ARG A 237 -23.61 12.72 0.92
CA ARG A 237 -24.45 11.80 0.15
C ARG A 237 -25.60 12.48 -0.59
N ASN A 238 -25.88 13.76 -0.30
CA ASN A 238 -26.87 14.53 -1.03
C ASN A 238 -26.34 14.92 -2.42
N THR A 239 -26.44 13.98 -3.36
CA THR A 239 -26.01 14.11 -4.75
C THR A 239 -27.17 14.42 -5.70
N ARG A 240 -28.31 14.89 -5.16
CA ARG A 240 -29.47 15.27 -5.97
C ARG A 240 -29.07 16.39 -6.94
N GLY A 241 -29.42 16.22 -8.21
CA GLY A 241 -29.09 17.18 -9.27
C GLY A 241 -27.68 17.05 -9.86
N LEU A 242 -26.82 16.14 -9.36
CA LEU A 242 -25.55 15.88 -10.02
C LEU A 242 -25.74 15.06 -11.29
N ASN A 243 -25.07 15.49 -12.36
CA ASN A 243 -25.09 14.82 -13.65
C ASN A 243 -23.96 13.78 -13.69
N TRP A 244 -24.29 12.49 -13.57
CA TRP A 244 -23.31 11.40 -13.55
C TRP A 244 -22.96 10.98 -14.99
N PRO A 245 -21.70 10.61 -15.27
CA PRO A 245 -21.35 10.08 -16.59
C PRO A 245 -22.12 8.79 -16.89
N ALA A 246 -22.68 8.67 -18.10
CA ALA A 246 -23.48 7.51 -18.51
C ALA A 246 -22.74 6.17 -18.37
N SER A 247 -21.41 6.18 -18.54
CA SER A 247 -20.55 5.02 -18.32
C SER A 247 -20.52 4.53 -16.87
N PHE A 248 -20.90 5.37 -15.91
CA PHE A 248 -20.87 5.09 -14.48
C PHE A 248 -22.27 4.81 -13.89
N GLU A 249 -23.34 5.07 -14.63
CA GLU A 249 -24.74 4.92 -14.18
C GLU A 249 -25.04 3.49 -13.71
N GLN A 250 -24.52 2.48 -14.42
CA GLN A 250 -24.68 1.07 -14.06
C GLN A 250 -23.99 0.71 -12.74
N GLN A 251 -22.82 1.29 -12.47
CA GLN A 251 -22.12 1.11 -11.18
C GLN A 251 -22.83 1.87 -10.06
N ARG A 252 -23.42 3.02 -10.37
CA ARG A 252 -24.24 3.81 -9.44
C ARG A 252 -25.47 3.07 -8.97
N HIS A 253 -26.17 2.37 -9.86
CA HIS A 253 -27.33 1.56 -9.45
C HIS A 253 -26.97 0.36 -8.56
N LYS A 254 -25.74 -0.16 -8.70
CA LYS A 254 -25.22 -1.25 -7.85
C LYS A 254 -24.71 -0.76 -6.49
N THR A 255 -24.25 0.50 -6.41
CA THR A 255 -23.58 1.06 -5.23
C THR A 255 -24.48 2.09 -4.57
N ARG A 256 -25.15 1.71 -3.47
CA ARG A 256 -26.19 2.55 -2.83
C ARG A 256 -25.66 3.73 -2.01
N ASP A 257 -24.36 3.81 -1.77
CA ASP A 257 -23.75 4.77 -0.82
C ASP A 257 -22.78 5.77 -1.49
N LEU A 258 -22.99 6.09 -2.77
CA LEU A 258 -22.14 7.05 -3.47
C LEU A 258 -22.37 8.49 -2.99
N ASP A 259 -21.28 9.25 -2.89
CA ASP A 259 -21.32 10.64 -2.44
C ASP A 259 -20.73 11.63 -3.45
N LEU A 260 -20.76 12.92 -3.08
CA LEU A 260 -20.21 14.02 -3.89
C LEU A 260 -18.75 13.77 -4.31
N LEU A 261 -17.96 13.13 -3.45
CA LEU A 261 -16.54 12.88 -3.72
C LEU A 261 -16.35 11.70 -4.68
N ASP A 262 -17.23 10.70 -4.66
CA ASP A 262 -17.27 9.69 -5.73
C ASP A 262 -17.63 10.31 -7.08
N TRP A 263 -18.56 11.27 -7.11
CA TRP A 263 -18.88 12.01 -8.33
C TRP A 263 -17.65 12.77 -8.84
N LEU A 264 -16.98 13.53 -7.98
CA LEU A 264 -15.76 14.26 -8.32
C LEU A 264 -14.66 13.31 -8.83
N ARG A 265 -14.51 12.13 -8.21
CA ARG A 265 -13.57 11.10 -8.66
C ARG A 265 -13.84 10.70 -10.10
N VAL A 266 -15.09 10.40 -10.43
CA VAL A 266 -15.46 9.89 -11.75
C VAL A 266 -15.34 10.97 -12.81
N VAL A 267 -15.74 12.21 -12.51
CA VAL A 267 -15.70 13.32 -13.48
C VAL A 267 -14.29 13.81 -13.75
N PHE A 268 -13.44 13.90 -12.72
CA PHE A 268 -12.11 14.49 -12.84
C PHE A 268 -10.96 13.46 -12.84
N GLY A 269 -11.27 12.17 -12.64
CA GLY A 269 -10.27 11.10 -12.64
C GLY A 269 -9.36 11.11 -11.41
N PHE A 270 -9.82 11.61 -10.26
CA PHE A 270 -9.01 11.60 -9.04
C PHE A 270 -8.65 10.17 -8.61
N GLN A 271 -7.47 10.02 -8.01
CA GLN A 271 -7.04 8.74 -7.45
C GLN A 271 -7.94 8.33 -6.27
N ARG A 272 -8.31 7.05 -6.21
CA ARG A 272 -9.27 6.50 -5.23
C ARG A 272 -8.88 6.82 -3.79
N ASP A 273 -7.61 6.66 -3.43
CA ASP A 273 -7.14 6.81 -2.06
C ASP A 273 -7.03 8.29 -1.65
N SER A 274 -6.72 9.18 -2.59
CA SER A 274 -6.79 10.63 -2.37
C SER A 274 -8.21 11.06 -2.02
N VAL A 275 -9.20 10.56 -2.76
CA VAL A 275 -10.63 10.83 -2.53
C VAL A 275 -11.08 10.30 -1.17
N ARG A 276 -10.67 9.07 -0.80
CA ARG A 276 -10.97 8.49 0.51
C ARG A 276 -10.41 9.35 1.66
N ASN A 277 -9.15 9.75 1.58
CA ASN A 277 -8.52 10.59 2.59
C ASN A 277 -9.22 11.95 2.72
N GLN A 278 -9.55 12.60 1.59
CA GLN A 278 -10.22 13.89 1.61
C GLN A 278 -11.65 13.81 2.12
N ARG A 279 -12.35 12.70 1.86
CA ARG A 279 -13.68 12.44 2.41
C ARG A 279 -13.68 12.46 3.93
N GLU A 280 -12.76 11.72 4.55
CA GLU A 280 -12.67 11.67 6.00
C GLU A 280 -12.31 13.04 6.59
N HIS A 281 -11.34 13.73 5.99
CA HIS A 281 -10.95 15.07 6.42
C HIS A 281 -12.15 16.04 6.38
N LEU A 282 -12.91 16.03 5.28
CA LEU A 282 -14.07 16.89 5.11
C LEU A 282 -15.19 16.55 6.10
N ILE A 283 -15.47 15.27 6.34
CA ILE A 283 -16.48 14.84 7.32
C ILE A 283 -16.09 15.31 8.72
N LEU A 284 -14.84 15.09 9.12
CA LEU A 284 -14.34 15.51 10.44
C LEU A 284 -14.38 17.04 10.60
N LEU A 285 -14.04 17.79 9.54
CA LEU A 285 -14.11 19.25 9.54
C LEU A 285 -15.55 19.74 9.71
N LEU A 286 -16.48 19.22 8.91
CA LEU A 286 -17.91 19.59 8.99
C LEU A 286 -18.50 19.24 10.35
N ALA A 287 -18.20 18.06 10.88
CA ALA A 287 -18.63 17.66 12.21
C ALA A 287 -18.05 18.57 13.30
N ASN A 288 -16.77 18.96 13.20
CA ASN A 288 -16.14 19.90 14.13
C ASN A 288 -16.82 21.27 14.14
N VAL A 289 -17.21 21.77 12.96
CA VAL A 289 -17.98 23.02 12.83
C VAL A 289 -19.34 22.87 13.49
N HIS A 290 -20.07 21.78 13.23
CA HIS A 290 -21.38 21.52 13.84
C HIS A 290 -21.34 21.45 15.37
N ILE A 291 -20.30 20.82 15.94
CA ILE A 291 -20.11 20.71 17.40
C ILE A 291 -20.02 22.10 18.06
N ARG A 292 -19.49 23.11 17.35
CA ARG A 292 -19.27 24.46 17.87
C ARG A 292 -20.47 25.39 17.75
N LEU A 293 -21.54 24.99 17.07
CA LEU A 293 -22.72 25.82 16.88
C LEU A 293 -23.47 26.01 18.21
N THR A 294 -23.79 27.27 18.54
CA THR A 294 -24.62 27.65 19.69
C THR A 294 -25.69 28.65 19.24
N PRO A 295 -26.99 28.34 19.38
CA PRO A 295 -27.55 27.10 19.93
C PRO A 295 -27.24 25.89 19.03
N LYS A 296 -27.27 24.69 19.62
CA LYS A 296 -27.11 23.45 18.85
C LYS A 296 -28.22 23.35 17.81
N PRO A 297 -27.92 22.93 16.57
CA PRO A 297 -28.95 22.66 15.56
C PRO A 297 -29.96 21.64 16.11
N GLU A 298 -31.25 21.84 15.83
CA GLU A 298 -32.24 20.81 16.16
C GLU A 298 -31.89 19.49 15.44
N PRO A 299 -31.97 18.34 16.11
CA PRO A 299 -31.75 17.06 15.45
C PRO A 299 -32.77 16.89 14.31
N ILE A 300 -32.30 16.48 13.13
CA ILE A 300 -33.07 16.28 11.89
C ILE A 300 -34.03 15.06 12.00
N ASN A 301 -34.56 14.78 13.20
CA ASN A 301 -35.52 13.71 13.46
C ASN A 301 -36.98 14.20 13.37
N LYS A 302 -37.22 15.38 12.81
CA LYS A 302 -38.58 15.88 12.54
C LYS A 302 -38.71 16.36 11.09
N ALA A 303 -39.36 15.51 10.30
CA ALA A 303 -40.09 15.82 9.06
C ALA A 303 -39.33 16.53 7.92
N SER A 304 -39.11 15.78 6.84
CA SER A 304 -39.18 16.34 5.48
C SER A 304 -39.88 15.35 4.55
N THR A 305 -41.10 14.97 4.92
CA THR A 305 -42.19 14.85 3.96
C THR A 305 -42.72 16.26 3.72
N CYS A 306 -42.13 17.00 2.78
CA CYS A 306 -42.76 18.11 2.07
C CYS A 306 -41.82 18.64 0.99
N PHE A 307 -42.35 18.62 -0.24
CA PHE A 307 -41.83 19.07 -1.55
C PHE A 307 -40.93 18.10 -2.31
#